data_AF-A0A953UJB0-F1
#
_entry.id   AF-A0A953UJB0-F1
#
_cell.length_a   1.000
_cell.length_b   1.000
_cell.length_c   1.000
_cell.angle_alpha   90.00
_cell.angle_beta   90.00
_cell.angle_gamma   90.00
#
_symmetry.space_group_name_H-M   'P 1'
#
loop_
_entity.id
_entity.type
_entity.pdbx_description
1 polymer ?
#
loop_
_entity_poly.entity_id
_entity_poly.type
_entity_poly.pdbx_seq_one_letter_code
_entity_poly.pdbx_strand_id
1 'polypeptide(L)'
;MRDCFESLAAWWNRRSRFAEEWRFHRDRAISEFESLGLTRREARRIARCRLGRRSRYRREALREIGGDLPGLIDLLPVARLKRSPLLVLCCLVLGTALLLVLNPQRGQLIESLRAALPFGRGLRNQRLIPLTPAGIVPAWFALLVWRVAMAVGAVRLLRDPFLRNCGKLRWYGALGLILSALFGVVAWISIMQFLLASAWSWQRVQSLALILATLAYVLAAAASQRLWWRDVIRRCPSCVEILRMPIVRGSEANVLLRSAEVESICLQGHGTATHDRWGRTFQRGRGLFPAA
;
A
#
# COMPACT_ATOMS: atom_id res chain seq x y z
N MET A 1 16.14 -18.71 -10.66
CA MET A 1 14.98 -19.63 -10.79
C MET A 1 14.83 -20.56 -9.59
N ARG A 2 15.90 -21.17 -9.07
CA ARG A 2 15.90 -22.05 -7.89
C ARG A 2 15.16 -21.46 -6.67
N ASP A 3 15.48 -20.23 -6.28
CA ASP A 3 14.84 -19.53 -5.15
C ASP A 3 13.32 -19.40 -5.29
N CYS A 4 12.81 -19.28 -6.53
CA CYS A 4 11.38 -19.17 -6.77
C CYS A 4 10.67 -20.50 -6.48
N PHE A 5 11.28 -21.62 -6.90
CA PHE A 5 10.77 -22.96 -6.61
C PHE A 5 10.82 -23.28 -5.12
N GLU A 6 11.90 -22.91 -4.43
CA GLU A 6 12.02 -23.09 -2.98
C GLU A 6 10.96 -22.29 -2.22
N SER A 7 10.73 -21.03 -2.58
CA SER A 7 9.64 -20.20 -2.01
C SER A 7 8.25 -20.76 -2.29
N LEU A 8 8.01 -21.30 -3.49
CA LEU A 8 6.74 -21.92 -3.85
C LEU A 8 6.51 -23.23 -3.09
N ALA A 9 7.56 -24.05 -2.92
CA ALA A 9 7.51 -25.27 -2.12
C ALA A 9 7.26 -24.96 -0.64
N ALA A 10 7.92 -23.93 -0.08
CA ALA A 10 7.68 -23.48 1.28
C ALA A 10 6.24 -22.98 1.49
N TRP A 11 5.71 -22.21 0.53
CA TRP A 11 4.31 -21.77 0.54
C TRP A 11 3.34 -22.95 0.46
N TRP A 12 3.61 -23.92 -0.41
CA TRP A 12 2.79 -25.13 -0.56
C TRP A 12 2.77 -25.96 0.72
N ASN A 13 3.94 -26.14 1.37
CA ASN A 13 4.05 -26.84 2.66
C ASN A 13 3.24 -26.16 3.77
N ARG A 14 3.21 -24.81 3.83
CA ARG A 14 2.33 -24.10 4.78
C ARG A 14 0.86 -24.39 4.51
N ARG A 15 0.47 -24.46 3.24
CA ARG A 15 -0.90 -24.72 2.82
C ARG A 15 -1.32 -26.18 3.08
N SER A 16 -0.42 -27.15 2.89
CA SER A 16 -0.68 -28.56 3.20
C SER A 16 -0.80 -28.79 4.70
N ARG A 17 0.02 -28.11 5.52
CA ARG A 17 -0.03 -28.18 6.99
C ARG A 17 -1.42 -27.82 7.54
N PHE A 18 -2.09 -26.79 7.01
CA PHE A 18 -3.48 -26.51 7.40
C PHE A 18 -4.43 -27.68 7.11
N ALA A 19 -4.25 -28.38 5.98
CA ALA A 19 -5.10 -29.52 5.63
C ALA A 19 -4.82 -30.75 6.51
N GLU A 20 -3.59 -30.93 6.97
CA GLU A 20 -3.19 -31.96 7.93
C GLU A 20 -3.74 -31.64 9.32
N GLU A 21 -3.54 -30.43 9.82
CA GLU A 21 -3.99 -29.97 11.13
C GLU A 21 -5.53 -29.98 11.23
N TRP A 22 -6.22 -29.55 10.16
CA TRP A 22 -7.69 -29.67 10.09
C TRP A 22 -8.17 -31.12 10.15
N ARG A 23 -7.47 -32.06 9.47
CA ARG A 23 -7.80 -33.49 9.53
C ARG A 23 -7.57 -34.02 10.94
N PHE A 24 -6.43 -33.69 11.54
CA PHE A 24 -6.09 -34.06 12.91
C PHE A 24 -7.16 -33.59 13.91
N HIS A 25 -7.56 -32.31 13.89
CA HIS A 25 -8.60 -31.79 14.79
C HIS A 25 -9.96 -32.45 14.56
N ARG A 26 -10.31 -32.74 13.30
CA ARG A 26 -11.55 -33.45 12.97
C ARG A 26 -11.54 -34.87 13.51
N ASP A 27 -10.45 -35.61 13.29
CA ASP A 27 -10.34 -37.00 13.67
C ASP A 27 -10.23 -37.14 15.21
N ARG A 28 -9.55 -36.20 15.87
CA ARG A 28 -9.57 -36.05 17.34
C ARG A 28 -10.98 -35.78 17.86
N ALA A 29 -11.72 -34.83 17.29
CA ALA A 29 -13.09 -34.55 17.70
C ALA A 29 -14.02 -35.75 17.52
N ILE A 30 -13.83 -36.54 16.45
CA ILE A 30 -14.58 -37.80 16.24
C ILE A 30 -14.25 -38.79 17.35
N SER A 31 -12.97 -39.01 17.64
CA SER A 31 -12.53 -39.93 18.71
C SER A 31 -13.04 -39.52 20.09
N GLU A 32 -13.06 -38.22 20.40
CA GLU A 32 -13.63 -37.69 21.65
C GLU A 32 -15.12 -38.09 21.77
N PHE A 33 -15.91 -37.94 20.71
CA PHE A 33 -17.32 -38.33 20.73
C PHE A 33 -17.55 -39.84 20.73
N GLU A 34 -16.72 -40.62 20.03
CA GLU A 34 -16.78 -42.09 20.09
C GLU A 34 -16.49 -42.60 21.51
N SER A 35 -15.55 -41.96 22.24
CA SER A 35 -15.24 -42.32 23.63
C SER A 35 -16.38 -42.03 24.61
N LEU A 36 -17.34 -41.17 24.23
CA LEU A 36 -18.56 -40.90 25.00
C LEU A 36 -19.70 -41.88 24.67
N GLY A 37 -19.42 -42.95 23.90
CA GLY A 37 -20.38 -43.98 23.55
C GLY A 37 -21.21 -43.70 22.30
N LEU A 38 -20.93 -42.62 21.56
CA LEU A 38 -21.64 -42.32 20.31
C LEU A 38 -21.17 -43.21 19.17
N THR A 39 -22.09 -43.55 18.26
CA THR A 39 -21.69 -44.26 17.04
C THR A 39 -20.82 -43.37 16.15
N ARG A 40 -19.93 -43.97 15.36
CA ARG A 40 -19.04 -43.25 14.42
C ARG A 40 -19.78 -42.31 13.47
N ARG A 41 -21.02 -42.64 13.08
CA ARG A 41 -21.86 -41.80 12.22
C ARG A 41 -22.34 -40.54 12.95
N GLU A 42 -22.78 -40.68 14.20
CA GLU A 42 -23.21 -39.57 15.06
C GLU A 42 -22.02 -38.68 15.47
N ALA A 43 -20.91 -39.28 15.90
CA ALA A 43 -19.67 -38.58 16.22
C ALA A 43 -19.21 -37.69 15.05
N ARG A 44 -19.23 -38.21 13.81
CA ARG A 44 -18.90 -37.43 12.59
C ARG A 44 -19.88 -36.30 12.30
N ARG A 45 -21.16 -36.44 12.66
CA ARG A 45 -22.16 -35.39 12.49
C ARG A 45 -21.92 -34.27 13.51
N ILE A 46 -21.75 -34.62 14.78
CA ILE A 46 -21.52 -33.66 15.86
C ILE A 46 -20.17 -32.95 15.70
N ALA A 47 -19.10 -33.67 15.36
CA ALA A 47 -17.79 -33.07 15.08
C ALA A 47 -17.85 -32.04 13.94
N ARG A 48 -18.63 -32.32 12.88
CA ARG A 48 -18.87 -31.35 11.79
C ARG A 48 -19.63 -30.12 12.26
N CYS A 49 -20.62 -30.28 13.13
CA CYS A 49 -21.35 -29.16 13.72
C CYS A 49 -20.43 -28.30 14.62
N ARG A 50 -19.61 -28.93 15.48
CA ARG A 50 -18.68 -28.27 16.42
C ARG A 50 -17.58 -27.49 15.70
N LEU A 51 -16.93 -28.11 14.72
CA LEU A 51 -15.86 -27.48 13.95
C LEU A 51 -16.37 -26.51 12.88
N GLY A 52 -17.66 -26.55 12.53
CA GLY A 52 -18.26 -25.70 11.51
C GLY A 52 -17.71 -25.92 10.10
N ARG A 53 -17.95 -24.95 9.21
CA ARG A 53 -17.50 -25.03 7.80
C ARG A 53 -15.99 -24.77 7.71
N ARG A 54 -15.24 -25.74 7.19
CA ARG A 54 -13.79 -25.65 6.89
C ARG A 54 -13.41 -24.36 6.15
N SER A 55 -14.24 -23.87 5.24
CA SER A 55 -13.96 -22.69 4.42
C SER A 55 -13.84 -21.39 5.22
N ARG A 56 -14.52 -21.29 6.37
CA ARG A 56 -14.46 -20.12 7.27
C ARG A 56 -13.07 -20.03 7.93
N TYR A 57 -12.69 -21.08 8.64
CA TYR A 57 -11.40 -21.18 9.32
C TYR A 57 -10.20 -21.22 8.37
N ARG A 58 -10.38 -21.80 7.17
CA ARG A 58 -9.31 -21.90 6.17
C ARG A 58 -8.74 -20.53 5.79
N ARG A 59 -9.57 -19.51 5.60
CA ARG A 59 -9.05 -18.20 5.19
C ARG A 59 -8.23 -17.55 6.29
N GLU A 60 -8.73 -17.62 7.52
CA GLU A 60 -8.10 -17.01 8.69
C GLU A 60 -6.80 -17.73 9.05
N ALA A 61 -6.83 -19.06 9.18
CA ALA A 61 -5.65 -19.87 9.45
C ALA A 61 -4.60 -19.76 8.34
N LEU A 62 -5.00 -19.77 7.05
CA LEU A 62 -4.04 -19.56 5.96
C LEU A 62 -3.42 -18.17 5.99
N ARG A 63 -4.15 -17.14 6.45
CA ARG A 63 -3.62 -15.79 6.61
C ARG A 63 -2.62 -15.70 7.75
N GLU A 64 -2.91 -16.36 8.87
CA GLU A 64 -2.02 -16.40 10.04
C GLU A 64 -0.71 -17.14 9.75
N ILE A 65 -0.78 -18.31 9.11
CA ILE A 65 0.42 -19.09 8.75
C ILE A 65 1.12 -18.57 7.48
N GLY A 66 0.56 -17.54 6.82
CA GLY A 66 1.08 -17.01 5.54
C GLY A 66 1.05 -18.02 4.39
N GLY A 67 0.04 -18.89 4.37
CA GLY A 67 -0.30 -19.81 3.27
C GLY A 67 -1.35 -19.27 2.29
N ASP A 68 -1.71 -17.98 2.41
CA ASP A 68 -2.53 -17.24 1.46
C ASP A 68 -1.69 -16.66 0.30
N LEU A 69 -2.34 -16.10 -0.72
CA LEU A 69 -1.64 -15.50 -1.88
C LEU A 69 -0.71 -14.33 -1.46
N PRO A 70 -1.11 -13.41 -0.56
CA PRO A 70 -0.19 -12.45 0.02
C PRO A 70 1.06 -13.08 0.64
N GLY A 71 0.91 -14.17 1.40
CA GLY A 71 2.03 -14.92 1.98
C GLY A 71 2.98 -15.51 0.93
N LEU A 72 2.47 -15.98 -0.23
CA LEU A 72 3.32 -16.40 -1.36
C LEU A 72 4.15 -15.23 -1.88
N ILE A 73 3.51 -14.08 -2.08
CA ILE A 73 4.18 -12.89 -2.58
C ILE A 73 5.26 -12.42 -1.60
N ASP A 74 5.06 -12.60 -0.30
CA ASP A 74 6.05 -12.30 0.74
C ASP A 74 7.25 -13.26 0.79
N LEU A 75 7.10 -14.46 0.23
CA LEU A 75 8.14 -15.47 0.11
C LEU A 75 8.96 -15.34 -1.17
N LEU A 76 8.38 -14.81 -2.25
CA LEU A 76 9.10 -14.61 -3.50
C LEU A 76 10.30 -13.68 -3.30
N PRO A 77 11.42 -13.86 -4.03
CA PRO A 77 12.57 -12.94 -3.96
C PRO A 77 12.18 -11.50 -4.34
N VAL A 78 11.12 -11.31 -5.14
CA VAL A 78 10.50 -10.02 -5.44
C VAL A 78 9.97 -9.31 -4.17
N ALA A 79 9.67 -10.03 -3.10
CA ALA A 79 9.36 -9.44 -1.80
C ALA A 79 10.52 -8.61 -1.25
N ARG A 80 11.77 -8.96 -1.56
CA ARG A 80 12.94 -8.15 -1.17
C ARG A 80 12.93 -6.82 -1.93
N LEU A 81 12.57 -6.82 -3.21
CA LEU A 81 12.34 -5.59 -3.97
C LEU A 81 11.22 -4.75 -3.35
N LYS A 82 10.10 -5.36 -2.93
CA LYS A 82 9.02 -4.65 -2.22
C LYS A 82 9.47 -3.95 -0.93
N ARG A 83 10.53 -4.44 -0.28
CA ARG A 83 11.10 -3.83 0.93
C ARG A 83 12.00 -2.64 0.60
N SER A 84 12.59 -2.64 -0.59
CA SER A 84 13.52 -1.60 -1.00
C SER A 84 12.85 -0.23 -0.92
N PRO A 85 13.45 0.75 -0.24
CA PRO A 85 12.96 2.13 -0.29
C PRO A 85 13.00 2.68 -1.72
N LEU A 86 13.89 2.17 -2.56
CA LEU A 86 14.01 2.65 -3.93
C LEU A 86 12.88 2.16 -4.82
N LEU A 87 12.21 1.04 -4.52
CA LEU A 87 11.19 0.49 -5.43
C LEU A 87 10.06 1.49 -5.69
N VAL A 88 9.49 2.10 -4.65
CA VAL A 88 8.39 3.05 -4.80
C VAL A 88 8.84 4.26 -5.62
N LEU A 89 10.03 4.79 -5.33
CA LEU A 89 10.59 5.94 -6.03
C LEU A 89 10.87 5.61 -7.50
N CYS A 90 11.50 4.46 -7.77
CA CYS A 90 11.76 3.96 -9.12
C CYS A 90 10.45 3.73 -9.89
N CYS A 91 9.42 3.15 -9.26
CA CYS A 91 8.11 2.98 -9.91
C CYS A 91 7.46 4.33 -10.26
N LEU A 92 7.56 5.35 -9.40
CA LEU A 92 7.05 6.69 -9.69
C LEU A 92 7.82 7.34 -10.84
N VAL A 93 9.15 7.24 -10.84
CA VAL A 93 10.01 7.77 -11.92
C VAL A 93 9.75 7.05 -13.24
N LEU A 94 9.75 5.72 -13.24
CA LEU A 94 9.49 4.90 -14.43
C LEU A 94 8.06 5.11 -14.94
N GLY A 95 7.07 5.18 -14.06
CA GLY A 95 5.69 5.47 -14.43
C GLY A 95 5.54 6.85 -15.06
N THR A 96 6.22 7.85 -14.50
CA THR A 96 6.26 9.22 -15.07
C THR A 96 6.92 9.19 -16.44
N ALA A 97 8.10 8.57 -16.57
CA ALA A 97 8.82 8.46 -17.82
C ALA A 97 8.00 7.72 -18.89
N LEU A 98 7.32 6.63 -18.51
CA LEU A 98 6.48 5.86 -19.41
C LEU A 98 5.30 6.69 -19.91
N LEU A 99 4.62 7.44 -19.02
CA LEU A 99 3.55 8.36 -19.43
C LEU A 99 4.07 9.44 -20.39
N LEU A 100 5.27 9.98 -20.16
CA LEU A 100 5.87 10.97 -21.05
C LEU A 100 6.23 10.40 -22.44
N VAL A 101 6.78 9.18 -22.48
CA VAL A 101 7.23 8.53 -23.72
C VAL A 101 6.05 8.02 -24.54
N LEU A 102 5.04 7.43 -23.90
CA LEU A 102 3.89 6.85 -24.58
C LEU A 102 2.81 7.87 -24.96
N ASN A 103 2.86 9.09 -24.43
CA ASN A 103 1.87 10.11 -24.75
C ASN A 103 2.09 10.63 -26.20
N PRO A 104 1.11 10.46 -27.10
CA PRO A 104 1.22 10.92 -28.50
C PRO A 104 1.40 12.45 -28.61
N GLN A 105 0.95 13.20 -27.60
CA GLN A 105 1.04 14.66 -27.50
C GLN A 105 2.17 15.12 -26.57
N ARG A 106 3.28 14.37 -26.51
CA ARG A 106 4.43 14.65 -25.61
C ARG A 106 4.93 16.11 -25.65
N GLY A 107 4.91 16.76 -26.82
CA GLY A 107 5.33 18.16 -26.98
C GLY A 107 4.45 19.12 -26.15
N GLN A 108 3.13 19.02 -26.32
CA GLN A 108 2.15 19.81 -25.59
C GLN A 108 2.18 19.51 -24.09
N LEU A 109 2.46 18.25 -23.72
CA LEU A 109 2.61 17.86 -22.32
C LEU A 109 3.82 18.55 -21.69
N ILE A 110 4.99 18.53 -22.35
CA ILE A 110 6.20 19.18 -21.84
C ILE A 110 5.99 20.70 -21.72
N GLU A 111 5.32 21.33 -22.68
CA GLU A 111 4.96 22.75 -22.60
C GLU A 111 4.02 23.04 -21.42
N SER A 112 3.00 22.20 -21.23
CA SER A 112 2.07 22.30 -20.09
C SER A 112 2.79 22.14 -18.75
N LEU A 113 3.75 21.22 -18.66
CA LEU A 113 4.60 21.04 -17.48
C LEU A 113 5.51 22.26 -17.24
N ARG A 114 6.15 22.80 -18.29
CA ARG A 114 6.99 24.00 -18.17
C ARG A 114 6.18 25.20 -17.67
N ALA A 115 4.95 25.36 -18.14
CA ALA A 115 4.05 26.40 -17.67
C ALA A 115 3.53 26.18 -16.24
N ALA A 116 3.47 24.93 -15.78
CA ALA A 116 3.08 24.56 -14.42
C ALA A 116 4.16 24.85 -13.37
N LEU A 117 5.43 24.98 -13.77
CA LEU A 117 6.53 25.29 -12.87
C LEU A 117 6.42 26.73 -12.34
N PRO A 118 6.80 26.99 -11.08
CA PRO A 118 6.67 28.32 -10.45
C PRO A 118 7.49 29.42 -11.15
N PHE A 119 8.52 29.05 -11.91
CA PHE A 119 9.35 29.97 -12.69
C PHE A 119 8.98 30.00 -14.18
N GLY A 120 7.96 29.25 -14.59
CA GLY A 120 7.44 29.31 -15.96
C GLY A 120 6.91 30.73 -16.20
N ARG A 121 7.35 31.37 -17.29
CA ARG A 121 6.74 32.63 -17.76
C ARG A 121 5.26 32.35 -17.96
N GLY A 122 4.44 32.86 -17.04
CA GLY A 122 3.07 32.41 -16.87
C GLY A 122 2.28 32.50 -18.18
N LEU A 123 1.56 31.42 -18.50
CA LEU A 123 0.50 31.41 -19.51
C LEU A 123 -0.71 32.27 -19.04
N ARG A 124 -0.45 33.52 -18.64
CA ARG A 124 -1.46 34.48 -18.14
C ARG A 124 -2.51 34.83 -19.21
N ASN A 125 -2.31 34.42 -20.46
CA ASN A 125 -3.16 34.81 -21.60
C ASN A 125 -3.93 33.66 -22.27
N GLN A 126 -3.98 32.45 -21.70
CA GLN A 126 -4.81 31.38 -22.26
C GLN A 126 -6.21 31.42 -21.64
N ARG A 127 -7.08 32.16 -22.34
CA ARG A 127 -8.44 32.55 -21.96
C ARG A 127 -9.28 31.39 -21.39
N LEU A 128 -9.92 31.70 -20.28
CA LEU A 128 -10.96 30.93 -19.61
C LEU A 128 -12.24 30.86 -20.47
N ILE A 129 -12.26 29.98 -21.49
CA ILE A 129 -13.45 29.42 -22.17
C ILE A 129 -14.26 30.49 -23.01
N PRO A 130 -14.81 30.12 -24.19
CA PRO A 130 -16.09 29.42 -24.22
C PRO A 130 -15.98 27.99 -24.80
N LEU A 131 -14.89 27.73 -25.54
CA LEU A 131 -14.53 26.48 -26.21
C LEU A 131 -12.99 26.49 -26.25
N THR A 132 -12.32 25.69 -25.43
CA THR A 132 -10.84 25.66 -25.36
C THR A 132 -10.23 25.39 -26.74
N PRO A 133 -9.28 26.20 -27.26
CA PRO A 133 -8.55 25.85 -28.48
C PRO A 133 -7.81 24.53 -28.29
N ALA A 134 -7.65 23.76 -29.37
CA ALA A 134 -7.11 22.41 -29.35
C ALA A 134 -5.78 22.31 -28.57
N GLY A 135 -5.79 21.56 -27.47
CA GLY A 135 -4.58 20.97 -26.87
C GLY A 135 -4.18 21.41 -25.47
N ILE A 136 -4.84 22.39 -24.83
CA ILE A 136 -4.39 22.90 -23.53
C ILE A 136 -5.30 22.43 -22.39
N VAL A 137 -4.78 21.47 -21.63
CA VAL A 137 -5.43 20.89 -20.46
C VAL A 137 -5.28 21.82 -19.24
N PRO A 138 -6.32 22.00 -18.41
CA PRO A 138 -6.21 22.72 -17.14
C PRO A 138 -5.28 22.00 -16.15
N ALA A 139 -3.98 22.28 -16.23
CA ALA A 139 -2.97 21.77 -15.30
C ALA A 139 -3.13 22.37 -13.88
N TRP A 140 -3.71 23.57 -13.78
CA TRP A 140 -3.93 24.27 -12.51
C TRP A 140 -4.75 23.44 -11.51
N PHE A 141 -5.72 22.66 -12.00
CA PHE A 141 -6.54 21.80 -11.15
C PHE A 141 -5.68 20.73 -10.47
N ALA A 142 -4.87 20.01 -11.25
CA ALA A 142 -3.95 19.01 -10.71
C ALA A 142 -2.92 19.64 -9.76
N LEU A 143 -2.39 20.82 -10.10
CA LEU A 143 -1.47 21.56 -9.23
C LEU A 143 -2.13 21.94 -7.90
N LEU A 144 -3.38 22.40 -7.92
CA LEU A 144 -4.12 22.75 -6.71
C LEU A 144 -4.31 21.51 -5.82
N VAL A 145 -4.81 20.41 -6.38
CA VAL A 145 -5.01 19.14 -5.67
C VAL A 145 -3.70 18.67 -5.03
N TRP A 146 -2.61 18.66 -5.78
CA TRP A 146 -1.32 18.22 -5.25
C TRP A 146 -0.68 19.22 -4.30
N ARG A 147 -0.89 20.54 -4.45
CA ARG A 147 -0.44 21.52 -3.44
C ARG A 147 -1.11 21.29 -2.09
N VAL A 148 -2.42 21.04 -2.08
CA VAL A 148 -3.14 20.68 -0.84
C VAL A 148 -2.62 19.36 -0.27
N ALA A 149 -2.44 18.32 -1.10
CA ALA A 149 -1.89 17.04 -0.65
C ALA A 149 -0.45 17.19 -0.10
N MET A 150 0.41 17.94 -0.78
CA MET A 150 1.77 18.26 -0.36
C MET A 150 1.78 19.01 0.97
N ALA A 151 0.92 20.02 1.14
CA ALA A 151 0.80 20.78 2.38
C ALA A 151 0.36 19.88 3.54
N VAL A 152 -0.65 19.03 3.35
CA VAL A 152 -1.08 18.05 4.35
C VAL A 152 0.04 17.07 4.68
N GLY A 153 0.76 16.57 3.68
CA GLY A 153 1.90 15.67 3.86
C GLY A 153 3.05 16.31 4.63
N ALA A 154 3.39 17.55 4.28
CA ALA A 154 4.42 18.34 4.96
C ALA A 154 4.02 18.61 6.42
N VAL A 155 2.77 19.00 6.69
CA VAL A 155 2.28 19.18 8.06
C VAL A 155 2.37 17.88 8.86
N ARG A 156 2.05 16.72 8.27
CA ARG A 156 2.19 15.41 8.94
C ARG A 156 3.65 15.07 9.24
N LEU A 157 4.55 15.21 8.26
CA LEU A 157 6.00 15.01 8.44
C LEU A 157 6.56 15.95 9.52
N LEU A 158 6.10 17.20 9.53
CA LEU A 158 6.54 18.22 10.47
C LEU A 158 5.85 18.12 11.82
N ARG A 159 4.68 17.49 12.00
CA ARG A 159 4.03 17.37 13.31
C ARG A 159 4.45 16.11 14.05
N ASP A 160 4.79 15.05 13.32
CA ASP A 160 5.14 13.78 13.93
C ASP A 160 6.52 13.87 14.63
N PRO A 161 6.58 13.81 15.96
CA PRO A 161 7.82 13.97 16.72
C PRO A 161 8.85 12.88 16.38
N PHE A 162 8.38 11.69 16.02
CA PHE A 162 9.24 10.58 15.64
C PHE A 162 9.95 10.87 14.30
N LEU A 163 9.24 11.43 13.32
CA LEU A 163 9.81 11.78 12.02
C LEU A 163 10.74 12.99 12.08
N ARG A 164 10.46 13.95 12.96
CA ARG A 164 11.33 15.13 13.17
C ARG A 164 12.77 14.75 13.49
N ASN A 165 12.95 13.71 14.31
CA ASN A 165 14.27 13.28 14.78
C ASN A 165 14.99 12.34 13.79
N CYS A 166 14.35 11.95 12.69
CA CYS A 166 14.85 10.94 11.75
C CYS A 166 15.05 11.53 10.35
N GLY A 167 16.19 12.20 10.13
CA GLY A 167 16.49 12.90 8.87
C GLY A 167 16.35 12.04 7.61
N LYS A 168 16.82 10.78 7.62
CA LYS A 168 16.73 9.86 6.48
C LYS A 168 15.27 9.56 6.07
N LEU A 169 14.43 9.25 7.05
CA LEU A 169 13.02 8.93 6.82
C LEU A 169 12.24 10.17 6.35
N ARG A 170 12.58 11.35 6.87
CA ARG A 170 12.03 12.63 6.42
C ARG A 170 12.39 12.91 4.95
N TRP A 171 13.64 12.70 4.57
CA TRP A 171 14.08 12.83 3.17
C TRP A 171 13.35 11.85 2.24
N TYR A 172 13.25 10.57 2.63
CA TYR A 172 12.48 9.58 1.88
C TYR A 172 11.02 10.00 1.72
N GLY A 173 10.37 10.41 2.82
CA GLY A 173 8.99 10.85 2.81
C GLY A 173 8.78 12.06 1.90
N ALA A 174 9.64 13.08 2.01
CA ALA A 174 9.57 14.28 1.17
C ALA A 174 9.77 13.96 -0.32
N LEU A 175 10.79 13.16 -0.65
CA LEU A 175 11.07 12.75 -2.03
C LEU A 175 9.92 11.94 -2.62
N GLY A 176 9.38 10.96 -1.88
CA GLY A 176 8.23 10.18 -2.32
C GLY A 176 6.99 11.04 -2.56
N LEU A 177 6.79 12.07 -1.74
CA LEU A 177 5.67 13.01 -1.87
C LEU A 177 5.81 13.89 -3.12
N ILE A 178 7.01 14.43 -3.37
CA ILE A 178 7.34 15.21 -4.57
C ILE A 178 7.15 14.36 -5.84
N LEU A 179 7.70 13.14 -5.86
CA LEU A 179 7.56 12.25 -7.01
C LEU A 179 6.11 11.82 -7.25
N SER A 180 5.33 11.63 -6.19
CA SER A 180 3.88 11.34 -6.30
C SER A 180 3.13 12.52 -6.91
N ALA A 181 3.46 13.74 -6.50
CA ALA A 181 2.87 14.95 -7.04
C ALA A 181 3.21 15.14 -8.52
N LEU A 182 4.48 14.95 -8.89
CA LEU A 182 4.92 15.00 -10.29
C LEU A 182 4.19 13.97 -11.15
N PHE A 183 4.16 12.71 -10.70
CA PHE A 183 3.44 11.63 -11.38
C PHE A 183 1.97 11.96 -11.56
N GLY A 184 1.31 12.44 -10.51
CA GLY A 184 -0.12 12.78 -10.56
C GLY A 184 -0.42 13.94 -11.53
N VAL A 185 0.40 14.98 -11.57
CA VAL A 185 0.26 16.08 -12.54
C VAL A 185 0.42 15.57 -13.98
N VAL A 186 1.44 14.75 -14.25
CA VAL A 186 1.67 14.14 -15.58
C VAL A 186 0.51 13.23 -15.99
N ALA A 187 0.02 12.42 -15.05
CA ALA A 187 -1.13 11.55 -15.27
C ALA A 187 -2.40 12.35 -15.60
N TRP A 188 -2.68 13.43 -14.87
CA TRP A 188 -3.82 14.30 -15.15
C TRP A 188 -3.77 14.90 -16.56
N ILE A 189 -2.62 15.49 -16.92
CA ILE A 189 -2.43 16.11 -18.25
C ILE A 189 -2.66 15.07 -19.34
N SER A 190 -2.08 13.87 -19.18
CA SER A 190 -2.20 12.78 -20.16
C SER A 190 -3.64 12.27 -20.30
N ILE A 191 -4.34 12.07 -19.18
CA ILE A 191 -5.75 11.60 -19.18
C ILE A 191 -6.64 12.63 -19.86
N MET A 192 -6.49 13.91 -19.54
CA MET A 192 -7.31 14.96 -20.14
C MET A 192 -7.00 15.17 -21.62
N GLN A 193 -5.73 15.12 -22.03
CA GLN A 193 -5.35 15.15 -23.44
C GLN A 193 -6.02 14.02 -24.22
N PHE A 194 -6.01 12.81 -23.67
CA PHE A 194 -6.68 11.65 -24.26
C PHE A 194 -8.20 11.84 -24.35
N LEU A 195 -8.85 12.27 -23.27
CA LEU A 195 -10.31 12.48 -23.23
C LEU A 195 -10.76 13.61 -24.15
N LEU A 196 -9.98 14.68 -24.29
CA LEU A 196 -10.30 15.82 -25.14
C LEU A 196 -9.96 15.58 -26.62
N ALA A 197 -8.95 14.77 -26.92
CA ALA A 197 -8.60 14.41 -28.29
C ALA A 197 -9.58 13.39 -28.90
N SER A 198 -10.29 12.64 -28.06
CA SER A 198 -11.29 11.68 -28.52
C SER A 198 -12.50 12.43 -29.11
N ALA A 199 -12.86 12.15 -30.36
CA ALA A 199 -14.05 12.72 -30.98
C ALA A 199 -15.31 12.05 -30.42
N TRP A 200 -15.96 12.68 -29.43
CA TRP A 200 -17.19 12.17 -28.83
C TRP A 200 -18.39 12.56 -29.69
N SER A 201 -19.22 11.59 -30.04
CA SER A 201 -20.46 11.86 -30.78
C SER A 201 -21.51 12.59 -29.92
N TRP A 202 -21.52 12.35 -28.60
CA TRP A 202 -22.55 12.84 -27.68
C TRP A 202 -21.96 13.71 -26.57
N GLN A 203 -22.27 15.02 -26.60
CA GLN A 203 -21.72 15.99 -25.65
C GLN A 203 -22.03 15.65 -24.18
N ARG A 204 -23.22 15.10 -23.89
CA ARG A 204 -23.59 14.70 -22.52
C ARG A 204 -22.69 13.59 -21.97
N VAL A 205 -22.30 12.64 -22.83
CA VAL A 205 -21.41 11.53 -22.45
C VAL A 205 -20.01 12.06 -22.16
N GLN A 206 -19.51 12.97 -22.99
CA GLN A 206 -18.22 13.62 -22.77
C GLN A 206 -18.19 14.39 -21.43
N SER A 207 -19.22 15.19 -21.14
CA SER A 207 -19.32 15.93 -19.87
C SER A 207 -19.35 15.00 -18.67
N LEU A 208 -20.13 13.92 -18.73
CA LEU A 208 -20.19 12.91 -17.66
C LEU A 208 -18.83 12.22 -17.47
N ALA A 209 -18.14 11.86 -18.55
CA ALA A 209 -16.82 11.24 -18.50
C ALA A 209 -15.78 12.18 -17.85
N LEU A 210 -15.81 13.48 -18.17
CA LEU A 210 -14.93 14.48 -17.56
C LEU A 210 -15.20 14.64 -16.05
N ILE A 211 -16.47 14.65 -15.63
CA ILE A 211 -16.84 14.71 -14.20
C ILE A 211 -16.33 13.47 -13.47
N LEU A 212 -16.57 12.28 -14.02
CA LEU A 212 -16.12 11.02 -13.43
C LEU A 212 -14.60 10.93 -13.35
N ALA A 213 -13.89 11.36 -14.40
CA ALA A 213 -12.43 11.43 -14.41
C ALA A 213 -11.89 12.37 -13.34
N THR A 214 -12.53 13.53 -13.15
CA THR A 214 -12.17 14.50 -12.10
C THR A 214 -12.37 13.93 -10.70
N LEU A 215 -13.51 13.30 -10.43
CA LEU A 215 -13.80 12.66 -9.15
C LEU A 215 -12.83 11.50 -8.86
N ALA A 216 -12.62 10.63 -9.85
CA ALA A 216 -11.69 9.51 -9.74
C ALA A 216 -10.26 9.99 -9.46
N TYR A 217 -9.83 11.08 -10.09
CA TYR A 217 -8.51 11.67 -9.86
C TYR A 217 -8.33 12.19 -8.44
N VAL A 218 -9.31 12.93 -7.89
CA VAL A 218 -9.26 13.42 -6.51
C VAL A 218 -9.23 12.27 -5.51
N LEU A 219 -10.06 11.24 -5.71
CA LEU A 219 -10.05 10.04 -4.88
C LEU A 219 -8.72 9.29 -4.96
N ALA A 220 -8.14 9.18 -6.16
CA ALA A 220 -6.83 8.56 -6.36
C ALA A 220 -5.71 9.35 -5.67
N ALA A 221 -5.73 10.69 -5.72
CA ALA A 221 -4.78 11.53 -5.00
C ALA A 221 -4.91 11.36 -3.48
N ALA A 222 -6.13 11.34 -2.94
CA ALA A 222 -6.38 11.10 -1.52
C ALA A 222 -5.92 9.69 -1.08
N ALA A 223 -6.22 8.67 -1.89
CA ALA A 223 -5.77 7.31 -1.65
C ALA A 223 -4.24 7.19 -1.71
N SER A 224 -3.59 7.80 -2.70
CA SER A 224 -2.14 7.88 -2.82
C SER A 224 -1.52 8.50 -1.56
N GLN A 225 -2.08 9.62 -1.08
CA GLN A 225 -1.59 10.28 0.12
C GLN A 225 -1.73 9.42 1.38
N ARG A 226 -2.83 8.68 1.50
CA ARG A 226 -3.04 7.72 2.59
C ARG A 226 -2.05 6.56 2.51
N LEU A 227 -1.79 6.02 1.31
CA LEU A 227 -0.85 4.93 1.08
C LEU A 227 0.60 5.36 1.33
N TRP A 228 1.00 6.54 0.85
CA TRP A 228 2.30 7.15 1.11
C TRP A 228 2.52 7.31 2.61
N TRP A 229 1.55 7.90 3.33
CA TRP A 229 1.68 8.05 4.77
C TRP A 229 1.82 6.69 5.47
N ARG A 230 1.00 5.71 5.08
CA ARG A 230 1.07 4.35 5.60
C ARG A 230 2.42 3.68 5.33
N ASP A 231 3.04 3.95 4.18
CA ASP A 231 4.36 3.43 3.84
C ASP A 231 5.46 4.07 4.69
N VAL A 232 5.48 5.40 4.81
CA VAL A 232 6.46 6.15 5.63
C VAL A 232 6.40 5.68 7.09
N ILE A 233 5.20 5.55 7.67
CA ILE A 233 5.05 5.09 9.06
C ILE A 233 5.33 3.59 9.25
N ARG A 234 5.51 2.80 8.20
CA ARG A 234 5.85 1.38 8.34
C ARG A 234 7.34 1.12 8.15
N ARG A 235 8.12 2.15 7.85
CA ARG A 235 9.56 2.03 7.62
C ARG A 235 10.35 2.24 8.90
N CYS A 236 11.52 1.60 8.94
CA CYS A 236 12.52 1.80 9.96
C CYS A 236 13.15 3.19 9.78
N PRO A 237 13.33 3.98 10.85
CA PRO A 237 13.93 5.31 10.75
C PRO A 237 15.41 5.28 10.36
N SER A 238 16.11 4.16 10.63
CA SER A 238 17.55 4.02 10.40
C SER A 238 17.88 3.55 8.99
N CYS A 239 17.26 2.46 8.51
CA CYS A 239 17.52 1.88 7.19
C CYS A 239 16.43 2.16 6.14
N VAL A 240 15.28 2.74 6.51
CA VAL A 240 14.15 3.04 5.62
C VAL A 240 13.50 1.79 5.01
N GLU A 241 13.92 0.58 5.40
CA GLU A 241 13.23 -0.67 5.03
C GLU A 241 11.92 -0.82 5.80
N ILE A 242 10.98 -1.56 5.21
CA ILE A 242 9.68 -1.86 5.83
C ILE A 242 9.88 -2.79 7.04
N LEU A 243 9.33 -2.39 8.20
CA LEU A 243 9.32 -3.19 9.42
C LEU A 243 8.44 -4.44 9.26
N ARG A 244 8.85 -5.57 9.84
CA ARG A 244 8.17 -6.87 9.70
C ARG A 244 7.82 -7.49 11.04
N MET A 245 7.11 -8.64 10.96
CA MET A 245 6.70 -9.46 12.09
C MET A 245 5.85 -8.66 13.08
N PRO A 246 4.63 -8.23 12.69
CA PRO A 246 3.69 -7.65 13.64
C PRO A 246 3.32 -8.74 14.66
N ILE A 247 3.97 -8.71 15.82
CA ILE A 247 3.59 -9.52 16.97
C ILE A 247 2.53 -8.72 17.70
N VAL A 248 1.28 -9.19 17.65
CA VAL A 248 0.20 -8.62 18.44
C VAL A 248 0.37 -9.11 19.88
N ARG A 249 0.63 -8.19 20.80
CA ARG A 249 0.66 -8.43 22.24
C ARG A 249 -0.58 -7.81 22.87
N GLY A 250 -1.15 -8.46 23.88
CA GLY A 250 -2.36 -7.98 24.55
C GLY A 250 -3.65 -8.45 23.91
N SER A 251 -4.78 -7.86 24.31
CA SER A 251 -6.11 -8.24 23.85
C SER A 251 -6.92 -6.99 23.53
N GLU A 252 -7.63 -6.98 22.41
CA GLU A 252 -8.56 -5.91 22.05
C GLU A 252 -9.70 -5.77 23.08
N ALA A 253 -10.02 -6.84 23.83
CA ALA A 253 -11.05 -6.82 24.86
C ALA A 253 -10.62 -6.06 26.14
N ASN A 254 -9.32 -5.85 26.37
CA ASN A 254 -8.78 -5.24 27.60
C ASN A 254 -8.18 -3.86 27.32
N VAL A 255 -9.06 -2.91 27.02
CA VAL A 255 -8.77 -1.54 26.55
C VAL A 255 -7.97 -0.66 27.52
N LEU A 256 -8.06 -0.92 28.84
CA LEU A 256 -7.45 -0.09 29.89
C LEU A 256 -6.19 -0.71 30.53
N LEU A 257 -6.07 -2.05 30.55
CA LEU A 257 -5.00 -2.74 31.29
C LEU A 257 -3.93 -3.35 30.36
N ARG A 258 -4.31 -3.80 29.16
CA ARG A 258 -3.41 -4.41 28.16
C ARG A 258 -3.96 -4.16 26.76
N SER A 259 -3.93 -2.90 26.33
CA SER A 259 -4.33 -2.55 24.97
C SER A 259 -3.56 -3.40 23.97
N ALA A 260 -4.22 -3.79 22.86
CA ALA A 260 -3.54 -4.49 21.79
C ALA A 260 -2.39 -3.62 21.25
N GLU A 261 -1.17 -4.13 21.42
CA GLU A 261 0.06 -3.53 20.91
C GLU A 261 0.53 -4.36 19.72
N VAL A 262 0.87 -3.69 18.64
CA VAL A 262 1.51 -4.33 17.49
C VAL A 262 2.97 -3.96 17.51
N GLU A 263 3.81 -4.91 17.90
CA GLU A 263 5.25 -4.79 17.83
C GLU A 263 5.74 -5.23 16.45
N SER A 264 6.58 -4.43 15.80
CA SER A 264 7.20 -4.75 14.53
C SER A 264 8.70 -4.56 14.60
N ILE A 265 9.46 -5.50 14.04
CA ILE A 265 10.92 -5.59 14.20
C ILE A 265 11.60 -5.18 12.89
N CYS A 266 12.68 -4.41 13.00
CA CYS A 266 13.58 -4.18 11.87
C CYS A 266 14.46 -5.42 11.63
N LEU A 267 14.41 -5.99 10.43
CA LEU A 267 15.19 -7.18 10.08
C LEU A 267 16.72 -6.95 10.12
N GLN A 268 17.15 -5.68 10.02
CA GLN A 268 18.56 -5.29 10.14
C GLN A 268 18.99 -5.08 11.60
N GLY A 269 18.14 -5.40 12.59
CA GLY A 269 18.48 -5.28 14.01
C GLY A 269 18.48 -3.86 14.58
N HIS A 270 18.07 -2.83 13.81
CA HIS A 270 18.09 -1.43 14.28
C HIS A 270 17.14 -1.13 15.45
N GLY A 271 16.13 -1.98 15.68
CA GLY A 271 15.16 -1.79 16.76
C GLY A 271 13.76 -2.32 16.45
N THR A 272 12.84 -2.01 17.35
CA THR A 272 11.42 -2.39 17.29
C THR A 272 10.53 -1.16 17.29
N ALA A 273 9.47 -1.17 16.48
CA ALA A 273 8.40 -0.19 16.52
C ALA A 273 7.18 -0.82 17.16
N THR A 274 6.75 -0.23 18.28
CA THR A 274 5.52 -0.58 18.98
C THR A 274 4.45 0.42 18.59
N HIS A 275 3.32 -0.10 18.12
CA HIS A 275 2.13 0.67 17.80
C HIS A 275 1.01 0.28 18.75
N ASP A 276 0.43 1.25 19.43
CA ASP A 276 -0.74 1.08 20.28
C ASP A 276 -1.83 2.08 19.88
N ARG A 277 -2.90 2.16 20.67
CA ARG A 277 -3.98 3.14 20.45
C ARG A 277 -3.56 4.59 20.77
N TRP A 278 -2.51 4.79 21.54
CA TRP A 278 -2.08 6.09 22.06
C TRP A 278 -1.00 6.74 21.21
N GLY A 279 -0.28 5.95 20.42
CA GLY A 279 0.72 6.43 19.50
C GLY A 279 1.64 5.34 18.96
N ARG A 280 2.82 5.79 18.58
CA ARG A 280 3.88 4.95 18.03
C ARG A 280 5.17 5.31 18.71
N THR A 281 5.89 4.29 19.16
CA THR A 281 7.23 4.44 19.71
C THR A 281 8.18 3.53 18.94
N PHE A 282 9.42 3.99 18.76
CA PHE A 282 10.49 3.19 18.16
C PHE A 282 11.62 3.09 19.17
N GLN A 283 11.87 1.88 19.65
CA GLN A 283 12.98 1.61 20.54
C GLN A 283 14.15 1.14 19.71
N ARG A 284 15.24 1.93 19.69
CA ARG A 284 16.48 1.50 19.05
C ARG A 284 17.01 0.27 19.80
N GLY A 285 17.39 -0.76 19.04
CA GLY A 285 18.02 -1.93 19.62
C GLY A 285 19.33 -1.52 20.29
N ARG A 286 19.49 -1.81 21.58
CA ARG A 286 20.79 -1.74 22.25
C ARG A 286 21.63 -2.92 21.76
N GLY A 287 22.22 -2.77 20.58
CA GLY A 287 23.27 -3.61 19.99
C GLY A 287 23.40 -5.05 20.50
N LEU A 288 22.34 -5.85 20.45
CA LEU A 288 22.46 -7.29 20.74
C LEU A 288 23.25 -8.03 19.65
N PHE A 289 23.46 -7.37 18.51
CA PHE A 289 24.38 -7.79 17.47
C PHE A 289 25.26 -6.59 17.10
N PRO A 290 26.57 -6.60 17.39
CA PRO A 290 27.48 -5.61 16.83
C PRO A 290 27.40 -5.67 15.30
N ALA A 291 27.44 -4.51 14.65
CA ALA A 291 27.46 -4.43 13.20
C ALA A 291 28.65 -5.25 12.67
N ALA A 292 28.34 -6.26 11.85
CA ALA A 292 29.33 -7.02 11.08
C ALA A 292 29.83 -6.20 9.89
#